data_AF-A0A8H4XVJ1-F1
#
_entry.id   AF-A0A8H4XVJ1-F1
#
_cell.length_a   1.000
_cell.length_b   1.000
_cell.length_c   1.000
_cell.angle_alpha   90.00
_cell.angle_beta   90.00
_cell.angle_gamma   90.00
#
_symmetry.space_group_name_H-M   'P 1'
#
loop_
_entity.id
_entity.type
_entity.pdbx_description
1 polymer ?
#
loop_
_entity_poly.entity_id
_entity_poly.type
_entity_poly.pdbx_seq_one_letter_code
_entity_poly.pdbx_strand_id
1 'polypeptide(L)'
;MEQLLSVQDFRDSLREQWNLGTGAISTSTSAHLLRHYLEHTAGLLSTAPFSKSTFVTLVVPLAYSDDLLMNVVLALSGTHLASKQTRMSLGTGSNGMDTQHATALHYQKTISGLRSELQKFDGTNTASQVRILLVLLLLCYYE
;
A
#
# COMPACT_ATOMS: atom_id res chain seq x y z
N MET A 1 -5.19 23.30 -22.31
CA MET A 1 -6.17 23.29 -21.20
C MET A 1 -6.14 21.89 -20.61
N GLU A 2 -5.36 21.71 -19.54
CA GLU A 2 -5.26 20.42 -18.84
C GLU A 2 -6.59 20.12 -18.14
N GLN A 3 -7.24 19.03 -18.53
CA GLN A 3 -8.36 18.48 -17.78
C GLN A 3 -7.81 17.93 -16.46
N LEU A 4 -7.97 18.71 -15.39
CA LEU A 4 -7.86 18.21 -14.02
C LEU A 4 -8.96 17.16 -13.85
N LEU A 5 -8.64 15.87 -14.03
CA LEU A 5 -9.49 14.79 -13.55
C LEU A 5 -9.83 15.11 -12.09
N SER A 6 -11.13 15.11 -11.78
CA SER A 6 -11.56 15.26 -10.39
C SER A 6 -10.86 14.20 -9.56
N VAL A 7 -10.45 14.56 -8.33
CA VAL A 7 -9.94 13.60 -7.33
C VAL A 7 -10.85 12.36 -7.25
N GLN A 8 -12.15 12.57 -7.46
CA GLN A 8 -13.16 11.53 -7.47
C GLN A 8 -13.08 10.64 -8.71
N ASP A 9 -12.90 11.20 -9.91
CA ASP A 9 -12.74 10.44 -11.16
C ASP A 9 -11.47 9.58 -11.15
N PHE A 10 -10.37 10.13 -10.62
CA PHE A 10 -9.12 9.37 -10.47
C PHE A 10 -9.28 8.23 -9.46
N ARG A 11 -9.96 8.50 -8.34
CA ARG A 11 -10.29 7.49 -7.33
C ARG A 11 -11.18 6.39 -7.90
N ASP A 12 -12.16 6.75 -8.72
CA ASP A 12 -13.10 5.81 -9.33
C ASP A 12 -12.42 5.01 -10.46
N SER A 13 -11.51 5.61 -11.24
CA SER A 13 -10.64 4.89 -12.18
C SER A 13 -9.72 3.88 -11.48
N LEU A 14 -9.12 4.23 -10.34
CA LEU A 14 -8.34 3.29 -9.54
C LEU A 14 -9.20 2.16 -8.96
N ARG A 15 -10.48 2.42 -8.66
CA ARG A 15 -11.47 1.41 -8.23
C ARG A 15 -11.93 0.51 -9.39
N GLU A 16 -11.94 1.00 -10.63
CA GLU A 16 -12.21 0.16 -11.80
C GLU A 16 -11.00 -0.71 -12.15
N GLN A 17 -9.79 -0.15 -12.14
CA GLN A 17 -8.54 -0.91 -12.30
C GLN A 17 -8.39 -1.99 -11.22
N TRP A 18 -8.84 -1.69 -9.99
CA TRP A 18 -8.93 -2.64 -8.89
C TRP A 18 -9.75 -3.89 -9.21
N ASN A 19 -10.88 -3.75 -9.90
CA ASN A 19 -11.73 -4.89 -10.25
C ASN A 19 -11.12 -5.78 -11.35
N LEU A 20 -10.05 -5.33 -12.00
CA LEU A 20 -9.43 -5.96 -13.17
C LEU A 20 -8.09 -6.66 -12.87
N GLY A 21 -7.48 -6.46 -11.70
CA GLY A 21 -6.12 -6.93 -11.38
C GLY A 21 -6.06 -8.25 -10.59
N THR A 22 -5.55 -9.32 -11.21
CA THR A 22 -5.27 -10.63 -10.61
C THR A 22 -3.82 -10.75 -10.11
N GLY A 23 -3.63 -11.20 -8.85
CA GLY A 23 -2.33 -11.63 -8.32
C GLY A 23 -2.24 -11.64 -6.79
N ALA A 24 -2.07 -10.46 -6.18
CA ALA A 24 -1.81 -10.33 -4.73
C ALA A 24 -3.07 -10.23 -3.84
N ILE A 25 -4.24 -9.97 -4.43
CA ILE A 25 -5.51 -9.74 -3.71
C ILE A 25 -6.33 -11.03 -3.75
N SER A 26 -5.93 -12.03 -2.97
CA SER A 26 -6.72 -13.27 -2.86
C SER A 26 -7.76 -13.21 -1.73
N THR A 27 -7.80 -12.13 -0.93
CA THR A 27 -8.68 -12.04 0.24
C THR A 27 -9.48 -10.73 0.30
N SER A 28 -10.71 -10.81 0.81
CA SER A 28 -11.55 -9.64 1.11
C SER A 28 -10.86 -8.66 2.08
N THR A 29 -9.94 -9.16 2.91
CA THR A 29 -9.17 -8.35 3.85
C THR A 29 -8.11 -7.50 3.14
N SER A 30 -7.36 -8.06 2.18
CA SER A 30 -6.41 -7.27 1.37
C SER A 30 -7.13 -6.17 0.58
N ALA A 31 -8.36 -6.43 0.11
CA ALA A 31 -9.24 -5.44 -0.50
C ALA A 31 -9.63 -4.30 0.45
N HIS A 32 -10.01 -4.67 1.67
CA HIS A 32 -10.33 -3.70 2.70
C HIS A 32 -9.12 -2.83 3.06
N LEU A 33 -7.94 -3.44 3.19
CA LEU A 33 -6.69 -2.74 3.47
C LEU A 33 -6.31 -1.77 2.35
N LEU A 34 -6.41 -2.16 1.07
CA LEU A 34 -6.10 -1.20 0.00
C LEU A 34 -7.11 -0.05 -0.04
N ARG A 35 -8.41 -0.33 0.15
CA ARG A 35 -9.41 0.74 0.23
C ARG A 35 -9.07 1.71 1.37
N HIS A 36 -8.72 1.20 2.55
CA HIS A 36 -8.29 2.03 3.67
C HIS A 36 -7.04 2.84 3.35
N TYR A 37 -6.12 2.30 2.53
CA TYR A 37 -4.93 3.00 2.10
C TYR A 37 -5.28 4.24 1.28
N LEU A 38 -6.12 4.05 0.27
CA LEU A 38 -6.56 5.12 -0.63
C LEU A 38 -7.40 6.18 0.09
N GLU A 39 -8.19 5.79 1.09
CA GLU A 39 -9.08 6.73 1.76
C GLU A 39 -8.40 7.51 2.89
N HIS A 40 -7.42 6.90 3.56
CA HIS A 40 -6.87 7.47 4.79
C HIS A 40 -5.34 7.44 4.84
N THR A 41 -4.71 6.30 4.55
CA THR A 41 -3.25 6.15 4.79
C THR A 41 -2.44 7.02 3.85
N ALA A 42 -2.72 7.02 2.54
CA ALA A 42 -1.96 7.80 1.56
C ALA A 42 -2.04 9.32 1.81
N GLY A 43 -3.13 9.80 2.42
CA GLY A 43 -3.29 11.19 2.83
C GLY A 43 -2.48 11.58 4.07
N LEU A 44 -2.06 10.62 4.90
CA LEU A 44 -1.12 10.88 5.99
C LEU A 44 0.32 10.97 5.48
N LEU A 45 0.63 10.25 4.40
CA LEU A 45 1.99 10.20 3.85
C LEU A 45 2.38 11.50 3.11
N SER A 46 1.40 12.30 2.70
CA SER A 46 1.61 13.53 1.94
C SER A 46 0.73 14.68 2.41
N THR A 47 1.30 15.87 2.47
CA THR A 47 0.56 17.13 2.64
C THR A 47 -0.09 17.61 1.34
N ALA A 48 0.22 16.97 0.20
CA ALA A 48 -0.35 17.31 -1.08
C ALA A 48 -1.81 16.84 -1.19
N PRO A 49 -2.64 17.55 -1.99
CA PRO A 49 -3.97 17.05 -2.35
C PRO A 49 -3.90 15.64 -2.93
N PHE A 50 -4.92 14.81 -2.69
CA PHE A 50 -4.94 13.40 -3.10
C PHE A 50 -4.55 13.15 -4.56
N SER A 51 -5.07 13.95 -5.51
CA SER A 51 -4.77 13.86 -6.94
C SER A 51 -3.32 14.22 -7.31
N LYS A 52 -2.56 14.75 -6.38
CA LYS A 52 -1.14 15.13 -6.53
C LYS A 52 -0.23 14.36 -5.58
N SER A 53 -0.78 13.53 -4.70
CA SER A 53 0.02 12.74 -3.76
C SER A 53 0.77 11.65 -4.53
N THR A 54 2.10 11.69 -4.46
CA THR A 54 2.99 10.68 -5.06
C THR A 54 2.66 9.26 -4.58
N PHE A 55 2.16 9.13 -3.35
CA PHE A 55 1.72 7.86 -2.75
C PHE A 55 0.44 7.30 -3.39
N VAL A 56 -0.26 8.10 -4.18
CA VAL A 56 -1.45 7.68 -4.92
C VAL A 56 -1.18 7.68 -6.42
N THR A 57 -0.58 8.74 -6.96
CA THR A 57 -0.38 8.89 -8.40
C THR A 57 0.76 8.05 -8.96
N LEU A 58 1.75 7.67 -8.14
CA LEU A 58 2.87 6.83 -8.55
C LEU A 58 2.87 5.48 -7.82
N VAL A 59 2.80 5.49 -6.49
CA VAL A 59 2.98 4.26 -5.69
C VAL A 59 1.86 3.25 -5.95
N VAL A 60 0.61 3.69 -6.04
CA VAL A 60 -0.53 2.77 -6.24
C VAL A 60 -0.47 2.08 -7.61
N PRO A 61 -0.30 2.79 -8.76
CA PRO A 61 -0.10 2.14 -10.05
C PRO A 61 1.08 1.15 -10.06
N LEU A 62 2.21 1.52 -9.44
CA LEU A 62 3.36 0.62 -9.34
C LEU A 62 3.05 -0.62 -8.49
N ALA A 63 2.35 -0.46 -7.37
CA ALA A 63 1.95 -1.58 -6.52
C ALA A 63 1.03 -2.58 -7.24
N TYR A 64 0.17 -2.14 -8.15
CA TYR A 64 -0.64 -3.08 -8.95
C TYR A 64 0.19 -3.98 -9.87
N SER A 65 1.39 -3.56 -10.25
CA SER A 65 2.29 -4.31 -11.13
C SER A 65 3.41 -5.02 -10.37
N ASP A 66 3.49 -4.85 -9.05
CA ASP A 66 4.61 -5.28 -8.23
C ASP A 66 4.15 -5.78 -6.86
N ASP A 67 4.20 -7.10 -6.68
CA ASP A 67 3.77 -7.75 -5.44
C ASP A 67 4.51 -7.24 -4.20
N LEU A 68 5.80 -6.88 -4.30
CA LEU A 68 6.56 -6.39 -3.15
C LEU A 68 6.01 -5.02 -2.72
N LEU A 69 5.77 -4.13 -3.67
CA LEU A 69 5.16 -2.82 -3.39
C LEU A 69 3.72 -2.97 -2.88
N MET A 70 2.92 -3.89 -3.44
CA MET A 70 1.57 -4.15 -2.94
C MET A 70 1.60 -4.63 -1.48
N ASN A 71 2.48 -5.58 -1.14
CA ASN A 71 2.58 -6.06 0.24
C ASN A 71 2.98 -4.95 1.22
N VAL A 72 3.87 -4.04 0.82
CA VAL A 72 4.25 -2.86 1.64
C VAL A 72 3.06 -1.92 1.84
N VAL A 73 2.34 -1.60 0.77
CA VAL A 73 1.16 -0.71 0.80
C VAL A 73 0.08 -1.26 1.73
N LEU A 74 -0.19 -2.57 1.64
CA LEU A 74 -1.19 -3.25 2.48
C LEU A 74 -0.74 -3.32 3.94
N ALA A 75 0.55 -3.59 4.21
CA ALA A 75 1.09 -3.60 5.56
C ALA A 75 1.00 -2.20 6.22
N LEU A 76 1.40 -1.14 5.51
CA LEU A 76 1.26 0.25 5.95
C LEU A 76 -0.19 0.60 6.31
N SER A 77 -1.11 0.23 5.43
CA SER A 77 -2.54 0.48 5.62
C SER A 77 -3.09 -0.25 6.84
N GLY A 78 -2.74 -1.53 6.97
CA GLY A 78 -3.18 -2.37 8.06
C GLY A 78 -2.67 -1.88 9.41
N THR A 79 -1.43 -1.41 9.49
CA THR A 79 -0.95 -0.89 10.76
C THR A 79 -1.56 0.46 11.11
N HIS A 80 -1.76 1.34 10.13
CA HIS A 80 -2.50 2.58 10.37
C HIS A 80 -3.91 2.29 10.90
N LEU A 81 -4.61 1.32 10.30
CA LEU A 81 -5.94 0.90 10.76
C LEU A 81 -5.91 0.33 12.19
N ALA A 82 -4.94 -0.53 12.51
CA ALA A 82 -4.77 -1.11 13.84
C ALA A 82 -4.49 -0.04 14.91
N SER A 83 -3.62 0.94 14.61
CA SER A 83 -3.33 2.08 15.50
C SER A 83 -4.59 2.90 15.78
N LYS A 84 -5.41 3.14 14.75
CA LYS A 84 -6.69 3.85 14.88
C LYS A 84 -7.67 3.08 15.78
N GLN A 85 -7.81 1.77 15.59
CA GLN A 85 -8.71 0.92 16.38
C GLN A 85 -8.32 0.90 17.87
N THR A 86 -7.02 0.76 18.16
CA THR A 86 -6.50 0.83 19.54
C THR A 86 -6.82 2.16 20.20
N ARG A 87 -6.63 3.29 19.50
CA ARG A 87 -6.93 4.63 20.03
C ARG A 87 -8.40 4.87 20.32
N MET A 88 -9.30 4.27 19.55
CA MET A 88 -10.74 4.44 19.69
C MET A 88 -11.37 3.44 20.67
N SER A 89 -10.59 2.58 21.33
CA SER A 89 -11.06 1.47 22.19
C SER A 89 -12.16 0.62 21.55
N LEU A 90 -12.23 0.59 20.22
CA LEU A 90 -13.10 -0.31 19.47
C LEU A 90 -12.46 -1.69 19.61
N GLY A 91 -13.05 -2.52 20.48
CA GLY A 91 -12.56 -3.88 20.75
C GLY A 91 -12.30 -4.66 19.46
N THR A 92 -11.27 -5.49 19.48
CA THR A 92 -10.91 -6.37 18.37
C THR A 92 -11.97 -7.46 18.21
N GLY A 93 -13.09 -7.13 17.55
CA GLY A 93 -14.01 -8.15 17.03
C GLY A 93 -13.31 -9.04 16.00
N SER A 94 -14.00 -10.07 15.50
CA SER A 94 -13.47 -10.99 14.47
C SER A 94 -12.77 -10.25 13.32
N ASN A 95 -13.36 -9.17 12.82
CA ASN A 95 -12.81 -8.36 11.73
C ASN A 95 -11.48 -7.65 12.09
N GLY A 96 -11.28 -7.29 13.36
CA GLY A 96 -10.03 -6.69 13.84
C GLY A 96 -8.89 -7.72 13.88
N MET A 97 -9.20 -8.94 14.31
CA MET A 97 -8.24 -10.04 14.34
C MET A 97 -7.81 -10.46 12.91
N ASP A 98 -8.76 -10.54 11.98
CA ASP A 98 -8.48 -10.83 10.56
C ASP A 98 -7.58 -9.76 9.93
N THR A 99 -7.85 -8.49 10.24
CA THR A 99 -7.07 -7.34 9.74
C THR A 99 -5.65 -7.38 10.28
N GLN A 100 -5.47 -7.62 11.59
CA GLN A 100 -4.14 -7.73 12.20
C GLN A 100 -3.35 -8.90 11.60
N HIS A 101 -3.99 -10.06 11.43
CA HIS A 101 -3.36 -11.22 10.82
C HIS A 101 -2.94 -10.96 9.37
N ALA A 102 -3.82 -10.40 8.55
CA ALA A 102 -3.50 -10.02 7.17
C ALA A 102 -2.37 -8.99 7.10
N THR A 103 -2.37 -8.00 8.01
CA THR A 103 -1.30 -7.01 8.13
C THR A 103 0.04 -7.68 8.41
N ALA A 104 0.09 -8.58 9.39
CA ALA A 104 1.30 -9.33 9.74
C ALA A 104 1.82 -10.17 8.58
N LEU A 105 0.92 -10.83 7.82
CA LEU A 105 1.28 -11.60 6.64
C LEU A 105 1.89 -10.73 5.54
N HIS A 106 1.29 -9.57 5.24
CA HIS A 106 1.82 -8.64 4.24
C HIS A 106 3.16 -8.04 4.67
N TYR A 107 3.33 -7.76 5.97
CA TYR A 107 4.60 -7.33 6.53
C TYR A 107 5.68 -8.41 6.39
N GLN A 108 5.37 -9.66 6.74
CA GLN A 108 6.31 -10.78 6.59
C GLN A 108 6.72 -10.99 5.12
N LYS A 109 5.76 -10.92 4.18
CA LYS A 109 6.03 -10.99 2.73
C LYS A 109 6.93 -9.85 2.28
N THR A 110 6.71 -8.64 2.80
CA THR A 110 7.54 -7.47 2.53
C THR A 110 8.99 -7.70 2.94
N ILE A 111 9.24 -8.06 4.21
CA ILE A 111 10.60 -8.27 4.73
C ILE A 111 11.30 -9.44 4.00
N SER A 112 10.58 -10.53 3.78
CA SER A 112 11.13 -11.71 3.07
C SER A 112 11.47 -11.39 1.61
N GLY A 113 10.59 -10.67 0.92
CA GLY A 113 10.77 -10.25 -0.46
C GLY A 113 11.92 -9.25 -0.60
N LEU A 114 11.98 -8.24 0.27
CA LEU A 114 13.08 -7.28 0.32
C LEU A 114 14.41 -7.97 0.55
N ARG A 115 14.48 -8.94 1.48
CA ARG A 115 15.71 -9.73 1.70
C ARG A 115 16.13 -10.49 0.44
N SER A 116 15.19 -11.08 -0.29
CA SER A 116 15.48 -11.80 -1.53
C SER A 116 16.01 -10.87 -2.64
N GLU A 117 15.42 -9.67 -2.77
CA GLU A 117 15.89 -8.66 -3.73
C GLU A 117 17.29 -8.15 -3.37
N LEU A 118 17.56 -7.89 -2.10
CA LEU A 118 18.88 -7.45 -1.63
C LEU A 118 19.97 -8.51 -1.84
N GLN A 119 19.64 -9.80 -1.72
CA GLN A 119 20.59 -10.89 -2.01
C GLN A 119 20.97 -10.98 -3.49
N LYS A 120 20.09 -10.53 -4.39
CA LYS A 120 20.29 -10.52 -5.84
C LYS A 120 20.80 -9.17 -6.35
N PHE A 121 20.93 -8.20 -5.45
CA PHE A 121 21.27 -6.83 -5.81
C PHE A 121 22.73 -6.71 -6.23
N ASP A 122 22.95 -6.33 -7.48
CA ASP A 122 24.28 -6.19 -8.08
C ASP A 122 24.66 -4.72 -8.33
N GLY A 123 23.76 -3.77 -8.03
CA GLY A 123 23.99 -2.34 -8.23
C GLY A 123 24.01 -1.87 -9.69
N THR A 124 23.70 -2.73 -10.67
CA THR A 124 23.73 -2.35 -12.09
C THR A 124 22.36 -1.97 -12.63
N ASN A 125 21.30 -2.57 -12.09
CA ASN A 125 19.93 -2.31 -12.52
C ASN A 125 19.30 -1.13 -11.75
N THR A 126 19.23 0.03 -12.40
CA THR A 126 18.62 1.25 -11.85
C THR A 126 17.14 1.08 -11.51
N ALA A 127 16.37 0.30 -12.27
CA ALA A 127 14.96 0.08 -11.97
C ALA A 127 14.80 -0.72 -10.66
N SER A 128 15.62 -1.75 -10.46
CA SER A 128 15.66 -2.51 -9.21
C SER A 128 16.12 -1.65 -8.03
N GLN A 129 17.09 -0.75 -8.24
CA GLN A 129 17.51 0.23 -7.21
C GLN A 129 16.36 1.12 -6.76
N VAL A 130 15.68 1.76 -7.70
CA VAL A 130 14.55 2.65 -7.42
C VAL A 130 13.43 1.90 -6.72
N ARG A 131 13.12 0.67 -7.17
CA ARG A 131 12.13 -0.20 -6.53
C ARG A 131 12.49 -0.49 -5.06
N ILE A 132 13.72 -0.94 -4.79
CA ILE A 132 14.18 -1.25 -3.43
C ILE A 132 14.16 0.01 -2.55
N LEU A 133 14.62 1.15 -3.07
CA LEU A 133 14.58 2.43 -2.35
C LEU A 133 13.14 2.86 -2.03
N LEU A 134 12.21 2.67 -2.96
CA LEU A 134 10.80 2.98 -2.74
C LEU A 134 10.18 2.08 -1.65
N VAL A 135 10.48 0.78 -1.68
CA VAL A 135 10.07 -0.17 -0.64
C VAL A 135 10.63 0.23 0.74
N LEU A 136 11.92 0.57 0.80
CA LEU A 136 12.57 1.03 2.02
C LEU A 136 11.98 2.34 2.53
N LEU A 137 11.73 3.32 1.65
CA LEU A 137 11.11 4.60 2.02
C LEU A 137 9.72 4.41 2.61
N LEU A 138 8.92 3.53 2.01
CA LEU A 138 7.60 3.18 2.52
C LEU A 138 7.67 2.46 3.87
N LEU A 139 8.64 1.57 4.08
CA LEU A 139 8.92 0.94 5.38
C LEU A 139 9.43 1.94 6.43
N CYS A 140 10.26 2.91 6.04
CA CYS A 140 10.73 3.94 6.97
C CYS A 140 9.64 4.92 7.39
N TYR A 141 8.59 5.11 6.59
CA TYR A 141 7.44 5.92 7.02
C TYR A 141 6.64 5.24 8.14
N TYR A 142 6.83 3.93 8.27
CA TYR A 142 6.11 3.11 9.24
C TYR A 142 6.78 3.09 10.63
N GLU A 143 8.11 2.96 10.69
CA GLU A 143 8.90 2.93 11.94
C GLU A 143 9.19 4.32 12.51
#